data_AF-A0A3M1THT3-F1
#
_entry.id   AF-A0A3M1THT3-F1
#
_cell.length_a   1.000
_cell.length_b   1.000
_cell.length_c   1.000
_cell.angle_alpha   90.00
_cell.angle_beta   90.00
_cell.angle_gamma   90.00
#
_symmetry.space_group_name_H-M   'P 1'
#
loop_
_entity.id
_entity.type
_entity.pdbx_description
1 polymer ?
#
loop_
_entity_poly.entity_id
_entity_poly.type
_entity_poly.pdbx_seq_one_letter_code
_entity_poly.pdbx_strand_id
1 'polypeptide(L)'
;MTAAPLGTYRLFLAKSVPLLFGLHAAALLCAAVGLLWPVPVLCLAWPLFCATIFASFLRERGRWVLRPEGLAACVPFAFSLVAATWFARGANDLRILGYGPIFSYCAALHGNVLGWITVGAIAALAQQESADRKLHLFSVFVCFASFLFVAVGIDQLPPIKPIGVVGLTLALPLAQLAFLRRVRSRHRAAFALGLISFVGLAFTMVLAWRNELGMTAVPAVLQIRGMVSVHGLLNAVLVGPTFLLAVVLDRRV
;
A
#
# COMPACT_ATOMS: atom_id res chain seq x y z
N MET A 1 5.81 4.81 8.12
CA MET A 1 5.85 5.58 6.85
C MET A 1 7.17 5.46 6.08
N THR A 2 8.26 4.99 6.70
CA THR A 2 9.64 5.26 6.21
C THR A 2 10.38 4.05 5.65
N ALA A 3 9.94 2.81 5.92
CA ALA A 3 10.71 1.63 5.55
C ALA A 3 10.29 0.98 4.23
N ALA A 4 9.08 1.24 3.71
CA ALA A 4 8.54 0.41 2.63
C ALA A 4 9.30 0.55 1.30
N PRO A 5 9.64 1.76 0.81
CA PRO A 5 10.50 1.91 -0.37
C PRO A 5 11.88 1.30 -0.13
N LEU A 6 12.48 1.46 1.06
CA LEU A 6 13.80 0.89 1.38
C LEU A 6 13.80 -0.63 1.68
N GLY A 7 12.68 -1.21 2.07
CA GLY A 7 12.55 -2.65 2.32
C GLY A 7 12.19 -3.42 1.07
N THR A 8 11.53 -2.76 0.12
CA THR A 8 11.01 -3.37 -1.12
C THR A 8 11.69 -2.87 -2.38
N TYR A 9 12.59 -1.86 -2.33
CA TYR A 9 13.26 -1.36 -3.55
C TYR A 9 13.96 -2.48 -4.31
N ARG A 10 14.54 -3.47 -3.62
CA ARG A 10 15.20 -4.62 -4.27
C ARG A 10 14.26 -5.47 -5.12
N LEU A 11 12.94 -5.35 -4.92
CA LEU A 11 11.95 -6.02 -5.75
C LEU A 11 11.73 -5.33 -7.10
N PHE A 12 12.13 -4.07 -7.25
CA PHE A 12 11.80 -3.22 -8.40
C PHE A 12 13.02 -2.52 -9.03
N LEU A 13 13.94 -2.03 -8.21
CA LEU A 13 15.19 -1.35 -8.56
C LEU A 13 16.38 -2.30 -8.43
N ALA A 14 17.27 -2.29 -9.43
CA ALA A 14 18.39 -3.22 -9.53
C ALA A 14 19.63 -2.78 -8.72
N LYS A 15 19.79 -1.48 -8.48
CA LYS A 15 20.95 -0.93 -7.77
C LYS A 15 20.52 -0.13 -6.54
N SER A 16 21.13 -0.42 -5.39
CA SER A 16 21.10 0.49 -4.24
C SER A 16 22.06 1.64 -4.51
N VAL A 17 21.53 2.84 -4.72
CA VAL A 17 22.36 4.04 -4.90
C VAL A 17 22.51 4.71 -3.53
N PRO A 18 23.72 4.83 -2.93
CA PRO A 18 23.92 5.50 -1.64
C PRO A 18 23.31 6.91 -1.60
N LEU A 19 23.31 7.61 -2.74
CA LEU A 19 22.65 8.89 -2.92
C LEU A 19 21.14 8.85 -2.63
N LEU A 20 20.44 7.79 -3.04
CA LEU A 20 19.00 7.63 -2.75
C LEU A 20 18.74 7.45 -1.26
N PHE A 21 19.64 6.79 -0.54
CA PHE A 21 19.54 6.67 0.91
C PHE A 21 19.73 8.03 1.60
N GLY A 22 20.72 8.81 1.14
CA GLY A 22 20.92 10.19 1.61
C GLY A 22 19.71 11.09 1.34
N LEU A 23 19.17 11.05 0.12
CA LEU A 23 17.95 11.79 -0.26
C LEU A 23 16.73 11.36 0.58
N HIS A 24 16.60 10.05 0.86
CA HIS A 24 15.54 9.54 1.71
C HIS A 24 15.65 10.05 3.14
N ALA A 25 16.84 9.98 3.73
CA ALA A 25 17.10 10.47 5.08
C ALA A 25 16.87 11.98 5.18
N ALA A 26 17.33 12.75 4.19
CA ALA A 26 17.10 14.18 4.12
C ALA A 26 15.60 14.53 3.99
N ALA A 27 14.87 13.86 3.09
CA ALA A 27 13.43 14.07 2.94
C ALA A 27 12.66 13.69 4.21
N LEU A 28 13.07 12.63 4.90
CA LEU A 28 12.49 12.24 6.17
C LEU A 28 12.77 13.26 7.27
N LEU A 29 14.00 13.77 7.36
CA LEU A 29 14.35 14.81 8.32
C LEU A 29 13.53 16.08 8.06
N CYS A 30 13.44 16.53 6.80
CA CYS A 30 12.60 17.67 6.42
C CYS A 30 11.13 17.44 6.80
N ALA A 31 10.58 16.25 6.54
CA ALA A 31 9.22 15.91 6.94
C ALA A 31 9.04 15.93 8.47
N ALA A 32 10.00 15.40 9.23
CA ALA A 32 9.96 15.42 10.70
C ALA A 32 10.02 16.85 11.24
N VAL A 33 10.93 17.68 10.74
CA VAL A 33 11.02 19.10 11.13
C VAL A 33 9.74 19.83 10.73
N GLY A 34 9.21 19.60 9.54
CA GLY A 34 7.97 20.25 9.08
C GLY A 34 6.72 19.86 9.88
N LEU A 35 6.72 18.69 10.54
CA LEU A 35 5.64 18.30 11.46
C LEU A 35 5.82 18.83 12.88
N LEU A 36 7.07 18.88 13.36
CA LEU A 36 7.37 19.21 14.77
C LEU A 36 7.63 20.70 15.01
N TRP A 37 7.95 21.46 13.95
CA TRP A 37 8.19 22.90 13.98
C TRP A 37 7.17 23.64 13.09
N PRO A 38 6.97 24.97 13.27
CA PRO A 38 6.05 25.79 12.47
C PRO A 38 6.58 26.06 11.05
N VAL A 39 7.06 25.03 10.36
CA VAL A 39 7.59 25.11 8.99
C VAL A 39 7.02 23.96 8.13
N PRO A 40 5.69 23.84 8.00
CA PRO A 40 5.03 22.69 7.36
C PRO A 40 5.36 22.53 5.87
N VAL A 41 5.87 23.58 5.22
CA VAL A 41 6.34 23.54 3.83
C VAL A 41 7.47 22.53 3.62
N LEU A 42 8.26 22.22 4.66
CA LEU A 42 9.31 21.20 4.58
C LEU A 42 8.75 19.78 4.32
N CYS A 43 7.47 19.53 4.62
CA CYS A 43 6.80 18.28 4.29
C CYS A 43 6.66 18.05 2.77
N LEU A 44 6.85 19.08 1.93
CA LEU A 44 6.94 18.94 0.46
C LEU A 44 8.21 18.23 0.00
N ALA A 45 9.24 18.11 0.84
CA ALA A 45 10.42 17.31 0.53
C ALA A 45 10.06 15.83 0.29
N TRP A 46 9.02 15.32 0.96
CA TRP A 46 8.60 13.93 0.85
C TRP A 46 8.00 13.57 -0.53
N PRO A 47 6.99 14.29 -1.07
CA PRO A 47 6.50 14.04 -2.42
C PRO A 47 7.57 14.26 -3.49
N LEU A 48 8.47 15.23 -3.32
CA LEU A 48 9.61 15.43 -4.24
C LEU A 48 10.54 14.21 -4.25
N PHE A 49 10.83 13.64 -3.09
CA PHE A 49 11.60 12.41 -2.98
C PHE A 49 10.89 11.23 -3.65
N CYS A 50 9.60 11.04 -3.39
CA CYS A 50 8.81 9.99 -4.05
C CYS A 50 8.81 10.14 -5.58
N ALA A 51 8.67 11.37 -6.09
CA ALA A 51 8.74 11.65 -7.53
C ALA A 51 10.12 11.35 -8.12
N THR A 52 11.18 11.71 -7.40
CA THR A 52 12.57 11.44 -7.80
C THR A 52 12.84 9.94 -7.92
N ILE A 53 12.38 9.15 -6.94
CA ILE A 53 12.48 7.69 -6.98
C ILE A 53 11.69 7.12 -8.16
N PHE A 54 10.46 7.59 -8.38
CA PHE A 54 9.65 7.08 -9.48
C PHE A 54 10.26 7.42 -10.84
N ALA A 55 10.75 8.66 -11.02
CA ALA A 55 11.46 9.08 -12.22
C ALA A 55 12.73 8.23 -12.45
N SER A 56 13.46 7.90 -11.39
CA SER A 56 14.63 7.02 -11.47
C SER A 56 14.25 5.62 -11.93
N PHE A 57 13.17 5.05 -11.38
CA PHE A 57 12.62 3.76 -11.81
C PHE A 57 12.21 3.78 -13.29
N LEU A 58 11.47 4.80 -13.72
CA LEU A 58 11.06 4.96 -15.12
C LEU A 58 12.27 5.08 -16.05
N ARG A 59 13.31 5.81 -15.64
CA ARG A 59 14.55 5.94 -16.41
C ARG A 59 15.28 4.60 -16.56
N GLU A 60 15.39 3.81 -15.49
CA GLU A 60 16.04 2.50 -15.52
C GLU A 60 15.25 1.46 -16.32
N ARG A 61 13.92 1.57 -16.34
CA ARG A 61 13.01 0.55 -16.89
C ARG A 61 12.20 1.01 -18.11
N GLY A 62 12.54 2.14 -18.72
CA GLY A 62 11.73 2.90 -19.69
C GLY A 62 10.78 2.07 -20.57
N ARG A 63 11.30 1.33 -21.55
CA ARG A 63 10.46 0.53 -22.48
C ARG A 63 9.74 -0.64 -21.82
N TRP A 64 10.26 -1.19 -20.73
CA TRP A 64 9.63 -2.29 -20.01
C TRP A 64 8.37 -1.85 -19.27
N VAL A 65 8.30 -0.59 -18.84
CA VAL A 65 7.11 0.00 -18.19
C VAL A 65 5.89 -0.03 -19.10
N LEU A 66 6.07 -0.06 -20.43
CA LEU A 66 4.96 -0.15 -21.39
C LEU A 66 4.31 -1.55 -21.44
N ARG A 67 4.92 -2.56 -20.82
CA ARG A 67 4.32 -3.90 -20.68
C ARG A 67 3.39 -3.93 -19.45
N PRO A 68 2.36 -4.79 -19.42
CA PRO A 68 1.43 -4.89 -18.30
C PRO A 68 2.12 -5.08 -16.93
N GLU A 69 3.21 -5.85 -16.89
CA GLU A 69 3.98 -6.12 -15.66
C GLU A 69 4.77 -4.90 -15.23
N GLY A 70 5.28 -4.14 -16.20
CA GLY A 70 5.95 -2.88 -15.96
C GLY A 70 5.00 -1.81 -15.43
N LEU A 71 3.79 -1.74 -15.98
CA LEU A 71 2.72 -0.89 -15.45
C LEU A 71 2.32 -1.30 -14.03
N ALA A 72 2.15 -2.60 -13.76
CA ALA A 72 1.86 -3.10 -12.42
C ALA A 72 2.98 -2.75 -11.42
N ALA A 73 4.24 -2.81 -11.85
CA ALA A 73 5.39 -2.41 -11.04
C ALA A 73 5.46 -0.89 -10.76
N CYS A 74 4.76 -0.06 -11.55
CA CYS A 74 4.62 1.38 -11.26
C CYS A 74 3.65 1.67 -10.13
N VAL A 75 2.70 0.77 -9.84
CA VAL A 75 1.61 1.02 -8.89
C VAL A 75 2.10 1.36 -7.48
N PRO A 76 3.09 0.67 -6.88
CA PRO A 76 3.63 1.07 -5.56
C PRO A 76 4.23 2.48 -5.54
N PHE A 77 4.84 2.92 -6.65
CA PHE A 77 5.35 4.29 -6.78
C PHE A 77 4.21 5.31 -6.89
N ALA A 78 3.15 4.99 -7.64
CA ALA A 78 1.95 5.82 -7.71
C ALA A 78 1.29 5.95 -6.33
N PHE A 79 1.16 4.85 -5.57
CA PHE A 79 0.71 4.88 -4.18
C PHE A 79 1.59 5.78 -3.30
N SER A 80 2.91 5.76 -3.51
CA SER A 80 3.84 6.65 -2.78
C SER A 80 3.52 8.11 -3.01
N LEU A 81 3.30 8.50 -4.27
CA LEU A 81 3.01 9.87 -4.65
C LEU A 81 1.66 10.34 -4.08
N VAL A 82 0.64 9.49 -4.15
CA VAL A 82 -0.68 9.77 -3.58
C VAL A 82 -0.57 9.92 -2.06
N ALA A 83 0.07 8.97 -1.38
CA ALA A 83 0.27 9.02 0.06
C ALA A 83 1.12 10.23 0.49
N ALA A 84 2.18 10.56 -0.24
CA ALA A 84 3.03 11.71 0.04
C ALA A 84 2.28 13.04 -0.15
N THR A 85 1.42 13.12 -1.15
CA THR A 85 0.54 14.28 -1.36
C THR A 85 -0.39 14.47 -0.16
N TRP A 86 -1.03 13.41 0.32
CA TRP A 86 -1.89 13.51 1.52
C TRP A 86 -1.12 13.86 2.79
N PHE A 87 0.09 13.33 2.96
CA PHE A 87 0.95 13.69 4.08
C PHE A 87 1.30 15.18 4.07
N ALA A 88 1.81 15.69 2.94
CA ALA A 88 2.18 17.09 2.80
C ALA A 88 0.96 18.01 2.95
N ARG A 89 -0.18 17.61 2.40
CA ARG A 89 -1.45 18.31 2.60
C ARG A 89 -1.88 18.34 4.06
N GLY A 90 -1.74 17.23 4.79
CA GLY A 90 -2.10 17.16 6.21
C GLY A 90 -1.27 18.16 7.03
N ALA A 91 0.02 18.28 6.72
CA ALA A 91 0.91 19.23 7.37
C ALA A 91 0.61 20.70 7.02
N ASN A 92 0.18 20.98 5.78
CA ASN A 92 -0.08 22.34 5.29
C ASN A 92 -1.57 22.74 5.31
N ASP A 93 -2.45 21.90 5.87
CA ASP A 93 -3.92 22.08 5.91
C ASP A 93 -4.59 22.44 4.56
N LEU A 94 -4.12 21.85 3.44
CA LEU A 94 -4.58 22.23 2.09
C LEU A 94 -5.95 21.65 1.65
N ARG A 95 -6.69 20.99 2.55
CA ARG A 95 -8.05 20.43 2.34
C ARG A 95 -8.37 19.69 0.99
N ILE A 96 -7.40 19.05 0.34
CA ILE A 96 -7.57 18.18 -0.85
C ILE A 96 -8.63 17.06 -0.66
N LEU A 97 -9.66 16.99 -1.51
CA LEU A 97 -10.78 16.03 -1.37
C LEU A 97 -11.59 16.20 -0.06
N GLY A 98 -11.53 17.36 0.60
CA GLY A 98 -12.38 17.69 1.76
C GLY A 98 -11.86 17.20 3.11
N TYR A 99 -10.92 16.25 3.15
CA TYR A 99 -10.41 15.71 4.42
C TYR A 99 -9.81 16.75 5.38
N GLY A 100 -9.94 16.51 6.69
CA GLY A 100 -9.13 17.20 7.69
C GLY A 100 -7.67 16.71 7.72
N PRO A 101 -6.80 17.37 8.50
CA PRO A 101 -5.40 16.96 8.70
C PRO A 101 -5.25 15.51 9.19
N ILE A 102 -6.01 15.14 10.24
CA ILE A 102 -5.96 13.80 10.84
C ILE A 102 -6.26 12.71 9.81
N PHE A 103 -7.35 12.90 9.05
CA PHE A 103 -7.75 11.93 8.04
C PHE A 103 -6.72 11.84 6.91
N SER A 104 -6.08 12.95 6.55
CA SER A 104 -5.00 12.99 5.56
C SER A 104 -3.79 12.15 5.99
N TYR A 105 -3.41 12.20 7.27
CA TYR A 105 -2.35 11.34 7.79
C TYR A 105 -2.74 9.86 7.80
N CYS A 106 -3.99 9.54 8.18
CA CYS A 106 -4.51 8.17 8.12
C CYS A 106 -4.50 7.63 6.69
N ALA A 107 -4.97 8.41 5.72
CA ALA A 107 -4.97 8.05 4.30
C ALA A 107 -3.54 7.82 3.78
N ALA A 108 -2.60 8.69 4.17
CA ALA A 108 -1.20 8.56 3.81
C ALA A 108 -0.53 7.31 4.41
N LEU A 109 -0.85 6.96 5.67
CA LEU A 109 -0.41 5.71 6.29
C LEU A 109 -0.98 4.48 5.57
N HIS A 110 -2.27 4.52 5.25
CA HIS A 110 -2.95 3.43 4.55
C HIS A 110 -2.36 3.22 3.15
N GLY A 111 -2.11 4.29 2.40
CA GLY A 111 -1.48 4.22 1.08
C GLY A 111 -0.08 3.58 1.11
N ASN A 112 0.65 3.70 2.22
CA ASN A 112 1.95 3.06 2.36
C ASN A 112 1.85 1.55 2.63
N VAL A 113 1.04 1.14 3.61
CA VAL A 113 0.84 -0.27 3.96
C VAL A 113 0.19 -1.02 2.79
N LEU A 114 -0.93 -0.52 2.29
CA LEU A 114 -1.63 -1.14 1.17
C LEU A 114 -0.78 -1.09 -0.10
N GLY A 115 -0.23 0.07 -0.44
CA GLY A 115 0.45 0.29 -1.72
C GLY A 115 1.78 -0.44 -1.86
N TRP A 116 2.69 -0.28 -0.90
CA TRP A 116 4.03 -0.88 -1.00
C TRP A 116 4.10 -2.30 -0.49
N ILE A 117 3.45 -2.57 0.64
CA ILE A 117 3.64 -3.84 1.32
C ILE A 117 2.74 -4.89 0.65
N THR A 118 1.44 -4.63 0.59
CA THR A 118 0.50 -5.62 0.06
C THR A 118 0.44 -5.60 -1.47
N VAL A 119 0.05 -4.48 -2.09
CA VAL A 119 -0.08 -4.36 -3.55
C VAL A 119 1.30 -4.46 -4.22
N GLY A 120 2.36 -3.93 -3.61
CA GLY A 120 3.73 -4.13 -4.07
C GLY A 120 4.16 -5.60 -4.06
N ALA A 121 3.79 -6.39 -3.05
CA ALA A 121 4.04 -7.83 -3.09
C ALA A 121 3.27 -8.53 -4.23
N ILE A 122 2.02 -8.13 -4.52
CA ILE A 122 1.26 -8.66 -5.66
C ILE A 122 1.91 -8.24 -6.99
N ALA A 123 2.36 -6.99 -7.11
CA ALA A 123 3.08 -6.50 -8.29
C ALA A 123 4.41 -7.22 -8.51
N ALA A 124 5.09 -7.63 -7.43
CA ALA A 124 6.27 -8.48 -7.49
C ALA A 124 5.94 -9.91 -7.98
N LEU A 125 4.79 -10.47 -7.59
CA LEU A 125 4.30 -11.76 -8.11
C LEU A 125 3.91 -11.67 -9.59
N ALA A 126 3.29 -10.56 -10.02
CA ALA A 126 2.87 -10.33 -11.40
C ALA A 126 4.05 -10.26 -12.39
N GLN A 127 5.25 -9.97 -11.91
CA GLN A 127 6.47 -9.98 -12.72
C GLN A 127 7.07 -11.37 -12.92
N GLN A 128 6.59 -12.38 -12.18
CA GLN A 128 7.07 -13.76 -12.32
C GLN A 128 6.24 -14.50 -13.37
N GLU A 129 6.93 -15.32 -14.16
CA GLU A 129 6.25 -16.24 -15.06
C GLU A 129 5.58 -17.35 -14.24
N SER A 130 4.25 -17.36 -14.25
CA SER A 130 3.41 -18.32 -13.53
C SER A 130 2.03 -18.39 -14.16
N ALA A 131 1.31 -19.49 -13.93
CA ALA A 131 -0.06 -19.67 -14.40
C ALA A 131 -1.01 -18.57 -13.90
N ASP A 132 -0.75 -18.02 -12.69
CA ASP A 132 -1.59 -17.02 -12.03
C ASP A 132 -1.17 -15.56 -12.34
N ARG A 133 -0.20 -15.34 -13.24
CA ARG A 133 0.30 -13.99 -13.57
C ARG A 133 -0.81 -13.00 -13.95
N LYS A 134 -1.76 -13.44 -14.78
CA LYS A 134 -2.89 -12.60 -15.23
C LYS A 134 -3.77 -12.16 -14.06
N LEU A 135 -4.01 -13.06 -13.11
CA LEU A 135 -4.77 -12.75 -11.90
C LEU A 135 -4.03 -11.72 -11.04
N HIS A 136 -2.72 -11.88 -10.83
CA HIS A 136 -1.93 -10.90 -10.08
C HIS A 136 -1.91 -9.52 -10.75
N LEU A 137 -1.76 -9.45 -12.08
CA LEU A 137 -1.87 -8.20 -12.83
C LEU A 137 -3.23 -7.53 -12.62
N PHE A 138 -4.30 -8.28 -12.83
CA PHE A 138 -5.66 -7.80 -12.62
C PHE A 138 -5.85 -7.28 -11.18
N SER A 139 -5.43 -8.05 -10.18
CA SER A 139 -5.52 -7.65 -8.77
C SER A 139 -4.77 -6.37 -8.47
N VAL A 140 -3.58 -6.14 -9.04
CA VAL A 140 -2.82 -4.90 -8.83
C VAL A 140 -3.61 -3.68 -9.32
N PHE A 141 -4.13 -3.73 -10.55
CA PHE A 141 -4.87 -2.60 -11.12
C PHE A 141 -6.22 -2.38 -10.44
N VAL A 142 -6.95 -3.46 -10.11
CA VAL A 142 -8.19 -3.36 -9.35
C VAL A 142 -7.92 -2.77 -7.97
N CYS A 143 -6.90 -3.23 -7.24
CA CYS A 143 -6.56 -2.66 -5.93
C CYS A 143 -6.25 -1.17 -6.02
N PHE A 144 -5.50 -0.73 -7.04
CA PHE A 144 -5.18 0.67 -7.23
C PHE A 144 -6.42 1.52 -7.54
N ALA A 145 -7.23 1.11 -8.53
CA ALA A 145 -8.45 1.83 -8.89
C ALA A 145 -9.45 1.86 -7.73
N SER A 146 -9.65 0.73 -7.06
CA SER A 146 -10.54 0.61 -5.92
C SER A 146 -10.09 1.47 -4.73
N PHE A 147 -8.78 1.57 -4.47
CA PHE A 147 -8.26 2.49 -3.46
C PHE A 147 -8.60 3.95 -3.76
N LEU A 148 -8.47 4.38 -5.02
CA LEU A 148 -8.84 5.73 -5.44
C LEU A 148 -10.36 5.96 -5.31
N PHE A 149 -11.19 4.97 -5.66
CA PHE A 149 -12.64 5.05 -5.46
C PHE A 149 -13.03 5.14 -3.99
N VAL A 150 -12.38 4.38 -3.10
CA VAL A 150 -12.59 4.52 -1.66
C VAL A 150 -12.18 5.91 -1.21
N ALA A 151 -11.00 6.39 -1.59
CA ALA A 151 -10.53 7.71 -1.20
C ALA A 151 -11.51 8.81 -1.65
N VAL A 152 -11.73 8.93 -2.96
CA VAL A 152 -12.66 9.94 -3.50
C VAL A 152 -14.07 9.76 -2.92
N GLY A 153 -14.52 8.53 -2.71
CA GLY A 153 -15.87 8.27 -2.23
C GLY A 153 -16.13 8.54 -0.74
N ILE A 154 -15.11 8.86 0.08
CA ILE A 154 -15.34 9.16 1.50
C ILE A 154 -16.05 10.51 1.70
N ASP A 155 -15.53 11.57 1.09
CA ASP A 155 -16.11 12.93 1.21
C ASP A 155 -16.58 13.48 -0.16
N GLN A 156 -16.01 12.97 -1.26
CA GLN A 156 -16.26 13.34 -2.66
C GLN A 156 -17.61 12.91 -3.20
N LEU A 157 -17.68 11.59 -3.36
CA LEU A 157 -18.67 10.92 -4.16
C LEU A 157 -19.09 9.63 -3.43
N PRO A 158 -19.91 9.71 -2.37
CA PRO A 158 -20.31 8.53 -1.58
C PRO A 158 -20.72 7.30 -2.39
N PRO A 159 -21.44 7.40 -3.54
CA PRO A 159 -21.83 6.24 -4.32
C PRO A 159 -20.69 5.41 -4.92
N ILE A 160 -19.49 5.96 -5.11
CA ILE A 160 -18.36 5.20 -5.69
C ILE A 160 -17.56 4.41 -4.64
N LYS A 161 -17.64 4.80 -3.36
CA LYS A 161 -16.92 4.13 -2.27
C LYS A 161 -17.24 2.63 -2.19
N PRO A 162 -18.51 2.18 -2.24
CA PRO A 162 -18.84 0.76 -2.23
C PRO A 162 -18.19 -0.05 -3.37
N ILE A 163 -18.07 0.54 -4.57
CA ILE A 163 -17.40 -0.10 -5.71
C ILE A 163 -15.93 -0.38 -5.38
N GLY A 164 -15.26 0.62 -4.77
CA GLY A 164 -13.90 0.46 -4.28
C GLY A 164 -13.78 -0.62 -3.20
N VAL A 165 -14.68 -0.63 -2.21
CA VAL A 165 -14.69 -1.64 -1.14
C VAL A 165 -14.85 -3.06 -1.70
N VAL A 166 -15.79 -3.27 -2.63
CA VAL A 166 -16.01 -4.56 -3.28
C VAL A 166 -14.78 -5.00 -4.07
N GLY A 167 -14.18 -4.09 -4.86
CA GLY A 167 -13.00 -4.42 -5.65
C GLY A 167 -11.81 -4.85 -4.78
N LEU A 168 -11.54 -4.16 -3.66
CA LEU A 168 -10.51 -4.57 -2.70
C LEU A 168 -10.83 -5.90 -2.03
N THR A 169 -12.10 -6.12 -1.66
CA THR A 169 -12.60 -7.36 -1.03
C THR A 169 -12.38 -8.58 -1.91
N LEU A 170 -12.46 -8.42 -3.23
CA LEU A 170 -12.25 -9.53 -4.17
C LEU A 170 -10.77 -9.66 -4.58
N ALA A 171 -10.14 -8.55 -4.97
CA ALA A 171 -8.80 -8.59 -5.58
C ALA A 171 -7.71 -9.07 -4.62
N LEU A 172 -7.72 -8.64 -3.36
CA LEU A 172 -6.68 -8.99 -2.39
C LEU A 172 -6.75 -10.47 -1.99
N PRO A 173 -7.89 -11.05 -1.57
CA PRO A 173 -7.94 -12.43 -1.14
C PRO A 173 -7.73 -13.41 -2.30
N LEU A 174 -8.23 -13.09 -3.50
CA LEU A 174 -7.99 -13.92 -4.68
C LEU A 174 -6.50 -13.99 -5.03
N ALA A 175 -5.79 -12.86 -4.99
CA ALA A 175 -4.34 -12.83 -5.22
C ALA A 175 -3.57 -13.63 -4.14
N GLN A 176 -3.91 -13.47 -2.87
CA GLN A 176 -3.26 -14.22 -1.79
C GLN A 176 -3.57 -15.73 -1.86
N LEU A 177 -4.79 -16.11 -2.24
CA LEU A 177 -5.16 -17.51 -2.41
C LEU A 177 -4.42 -18.16 -3.58
N ALA A 178 -4.28 -17.46 -4.71
CA ALA A 178 -3.48 -17.91 -5.85
C ALA A 178 -2.01 -18.14 -5.44
N PHE A 179 -1.43 -17.17 -4.72
CA PHE A 179 -0.10 -17.32 -4.13
C PHE A 179 -0.02 -18.57 -3.24
N LEU A 180 -0.94 -18.75 -2.29
CA LEU A 180 -0.97 -19.90 -1.37
C LEU A 180 -1.05 -21.24 -2.09
N ARG A 181 -1.89 -21.35 -3.12
CA ARG A 181 -2.00 -22.57 -3.94
C ARG A 181 -0.67 -22.93 -4.58
N ARG A 182 0.03 -21.94 -5.12
CA ARG A 182 1.33 -22.12 -5.78
C ARG A 182 2.42 -22.53 -4.79
N VAL A 183 2.52 -21.88 -3.63
CA VAL A 183 3.64 -22.11 -2.71
C VAL A 183 3.45 -23.30 -1.77
N ARG A 184 2.24 -23.85 -1.67
CA ARG A 184 1.88 -24.95 -0.74
C ARG A 184 2.84 -26.14 -0.79
N SER A 185 3.20 -26.59 -1.98
CA SER A 185 4.09 -27.74 -2.19
C SER A 185 5.57 -27.35 -2.32
N ARG A 186 5.86 -26.07 -2.62
CA ARG A 186 7.22 -25.61 -2.94
C ARG A 186 7.99 -25.10 -1.74
N HIS A 187 7.34 -24.33 -0.84
CA HIS A 187 8.03 -23.64 0.24
C HIS A 187 7.16 -23.49 1.50
N ARG A 188 7.39 -24.35 2.50
CA ARG A 188 6.58 -24.40 3.74
C ARG A 188 6.55 -23.08 4.52
N ALA A 189 7.71 -22.41 4.69
CA ALA A 189 7.75 -21.14 5.43
C ALA A 189 6.99 -20.00 4.71
N ALA A 190 7.17 -19.85 3.38
CA ALA A 190 6.40 -18.90 2.58
C ALA A 190 4.90 -19.20 2.64
N PHE A 191 4.50 -20.48 2.58
CA PHE A 191 3.10 -20.88 2.76
C PHE A 191 2.56 -20.49 4.13
N ALA A 192 3.28 -20.78 5.22
CA ALA A 192 2.86 -20.44 6.58
C ALA A 192 2.66 -18.92 6.77
N LEU A 193 3.63 -18.11 6.31
CA LEU A 193 3.55 -16.65 6.38
C LEU A 193 2.40 -16.09 5.51
N GLY A 194 2.22 -16.65 4.31
CA GLY A 194 1.09 -16.32 3.45
C GLY A 194 -0.25 -16.65 4.09
N LEU A 195 -0.33 -17.77 4.82
CA LEU A 195 -1.56 -18.22 5.47
C LEU A 195 -1.91 -17.31 6.65
N ILE A 196 -0.91 -16.91 7.45
CA ILE A 196 -1.07 -15.92 8.52
C ILE A 196 -1.60 -14.59 7.94
N SER A 197 -1.00 -14.13 6.83
CA SER A 197 -1.50 -12.94 6.12
C SER A 197 -2.95 -13.11 5.69
N PHE A 198 -3.28 -14.22 5.02
CA PHE A 198 -4.60 -14.44 4.46
C PHE A 198 -5.70 -14.49 5.54
N VAL A 199 -5.44 -15.17 6.66
CA VAL A 199 -6.36 -15.22 7.79
C VAL A 199 -6.52 -13.83 8.41
N GLY A 200 -5.43 -13.08 8.60
CA GLY A 200 -5.49 -11.70 9.10
C GLY A 200 -6.23 -10.75 8.14
N LEU A 201 -6.04 -10.91 6.83
CA LEU A 201 -6.76 -10.17 5.80
C LEU A 201 -8.27 -10.46 5.87
N ALA A 202 -8.66 -11.74 5.91
CA ALA A 202 -10.06 -12.14 6.01
C ALA A 202 -10.71 -11.56 7.26
N PHE A 203 -10.02 -11.64 8.41
CA PHE A 203 -10.50 -11.05 9.66
C PHE A 203 -10.69 -9.53 9.54
N THR A 204 -9.69 -8.81 9.03
CA THR A 204 -9.76 -7.35 8.91
C THR A 204 -10.79 -6.90 7.86
N MET A 205 -11.05 -7.70 6.81
CA MET A 205 -12.13 -7.47 5.86
C MET A 205 -13.51 -7.67 6.48
N VAL A 206 -13.70 -8.71 7.30
CA VAL A 206 -14.97 -8.90 8.04
C VAL A 206 -15.24 -7.70 8.95
N LEU A 207 -14.22 -7.18 9.64
CA LEU A 207 -14.36 -5.95 10.42
C LEU A 207 -14.78 -4.75 9.57
N ALA A 208 -14.15 -4.57 8.41
CA ALA A 208 -14.47 -3.47 7.49
C ALA A 208 -15.92 -3.57 6.96
N TRP A 209 -16.35 -4.76 6.57
CA TRP A 209 -17.73 -5.00 6.10
C TRP A 209 -18.77 -4.77 7.19
N ARG A 210 -18.52 -5.25 8.40
CA ARG A 210 -19.43 -5.00 9.53
C ARG A 210 -19.62 -3.50 9.76
N ASN A 211 -18.56 -2.72 9.69
CA ASN A 211 -18.64 -1.27 9.80
C ASN A 211 -19.38 -0.61 8.62
N GLU A 212 -19.14 -1.07 7.39
CA GLU A 212 -19.85 -0.55 6.22
C GLU A 212 -21.37 -0.84 6.29
N LEU A 213 -21.76 -1.96 6.89
CA LEU A 213 -23.15 -2.35 7.12
C LEU A 213 -23.77 -1.72 8.37
N GLY A 214 -23.06 -0.83 9.08
CA GLY A 214 -23.53 -0.22 10.32
C GLY A 214 -23.62 -1.19 11.51
N MET A 215 -23.09 -2.41 11.39
CA MET A 215 -23.04 -3.40 12.46
C MET A 215 -21.79 -3.16 13.31
N THR A 216 -21.92 -2.41 14.42
CA THR A 216 -20.79 -2.17 15.32
C THR A 216 -20.34 -3.48 16.00
N ALA A 217 -19.23 -4.03 15.52
CA ALA A 217 -18.64 -5.29 16.02
C ALA A 217 -17.91 -5.14 17.37
N VAL A 218 -17.62 -3.90 17.78
CA VAL A 218 -16.90 -3.57 19.01
C VAL A 218 -17.88 -2.85 19.94
N PRO A 219 -17.95 -3.21 21.23
CA PRO A 219 -18.84 -2.52 22.18
C PRO A 219 -18.63 -1.01 22.14
N ALA A 220 -19.73 -0.26 22.34
CA ALA A 220 -19.87 1.19 22.13
C ALA A 220 -18.76 2.07 22.75
N VAL A 221 -17.98 1.54 23.69
CA VAL A 221 -16.89 2.21 24.41
C VAL A 221 -15.67 2.54 23.53
N LEU A 222 -15.49 1.90 22.36
CA LEU A 222 -14.34 2.15 21.47
C LEU A 222 -14.64 2.85 20.13
N GLN A 223 -15.92 3.02 19.76
CA GLN A 223 -16.38 3.69 18.53
C GLN A 223 -15.65 3.30 17.22
N ILE A 224 -15.90 4.04 16.13
CA ILE A 224 -15.25 3.95 14.80
C ILE A 224 -13.71 3.96 14.93
N ARG A 225 -13.18 4.70 15.92
CA ARG A 225 -11.73 4.81 16.18
C ARG A 225 -11.10 3.50 16.59
N GLY A 226 -11.76 2.67 17.40
CA GLY A 226 -11.26 1.36 17.80
C GLY A 226 -11.17 0.39 16.62
N MET A 227 -12.22 0.33 15.78
CA MET A 227 -12.21 -0.53 14.59
C MET A 227 -11.15 -0.08 13.58
N VAL A 228 -11.07 1.21 13.27
CA VAL A 228 -10.05 1.74 12.35
C VAL A 228 -8.64 1.48 12.88
N SER A 229 -8.44 1.59 14.19
CA SER A 229 -7.14 1.31 14.83
C SER A 229 -6.77 -0.16 14.78
N VAL A 230 -7.68 -1.09 15.12
CA VAL A 230 -7.43 -2.54 15.07
C VAL A 230 -7.23 -3.01 13.63
N HIS A 231 -8.11 -2.60 12.71
CA HIS A 231 -8.00 -2.92 11.30
C HIS A 231 -6.69 -2.40 10.70
N GLY A 232 -6.34 -1.13 10.98
CA GLY A 232 -5.12 -0.51 10.50
C GLY A 232 -3.86 -1.17 11.09
N LEU A 233 -3.86 -1.41 12.41
CA LEU A 233 -2.73 -2.01 13.12
C LEU A 233 -2.45 -3.44 12.63
N LEU A 234 -3.48 -4.28 12.53
CA LEU A 234 -3.31 -5.66 12.04
C LEU A 234 -2.80 -5.68 10.60
N ASN A 235 -3.32 -4.80 9.74
CA ASN A 235 -2.82 -4.72 8.36
C ASN A 235 -1.36 -4.23 8.29
N ALA A 236 -0.99 -3.27 9.13
CA ALA A 236 0.33 -2.66 9.14
C ALA A 236 1.42 -3.56 9.74
N VAL A 237 1.10 -4.30 10.82
CA VAL A 237 2.08 -5.05 11.61
C VAL A 237 2.08 -6.54 11.28
N LEU A 238 0.93 -7.10 10.89
CA LEU A 238 0.79 -8.53 10.63
C LEU A 238 0.60 -8.81 9.13
N VAL A 239 -0.56 -8.45 8.56
CA VAL A 239 -0.99 -8.90 7.22
C VAL A 239 0.01 -8.51 6.14
N GLY A 240 0.31 -7.21 6.02
CA GLY A 240 1.26 -6.72 5.03
C GLY A 240 2.65 -7.36 5.20
N PRO A 241 3.30 -7.20 6.36
CA PRO A 241 4.65 -7.71 6.58
C PRO A 241 4.79 -9.21 6.35
N THR A 242 3.85 -10.05 6.83
CA THR A 242 3.95 -11.49 6.62
C THR A 242 3.73 -11.87 5.15
N PHE A 243 2.83 -11.18 4.44
CA PHE A 243 2.64 -11.41 3.01
C PHE A 243 3.87 -11.05 2.20
N LEU A 244 4.44 -9.86 2.44
CA LEU A 244 5.64 -9.40 1.76
C LEU A 244 6.80 -10.36 2.00
N LEU A 245 7.01 -10.79 3.25
CA LEU A 245 8.06 -11.74 3.59
C LEU A 245 7.83 -13.10 2.90
N ALA A 246 6.59 -13.58 2.83
CA ALA A 246 6.24 -14.80 2.11
C ALA A 246 6.63 -14.72 0.62
N VAL A 247 6.31 -13.61 -0.05
CA VAL A 247 6.66 -13.39 -1.46
C VAL A 247 8.16 -13.27 -1.66
N VAL A 248 8.87 -12.60 -0.74
CA VAL A 248 10.34 -12.48 -0.79
C VAL A 248 11.01 -13.84 -0.65
N LEU A 249 10.52 -14.71 0.22
CA LEU A 249 11.06 -16.06 0.41
C LEU A 249 10.82 -16.95 -0.81
N ASP A 250 9.62 -16.95 -1.40
CA ASP A 250 9.34 -17.72 -2.62
C ASP A 250 10.21 -17.28 -3.80
N ARG A 251 10.54 -15.99 -3.92
CA ARG A 251 11.41 -15.46 -4.99
C ARG A 251 12.87 -15.89 -4.89
N ARG A 252 13.34 -16.33 -3.72
CA ARG A 252 14.73 -16.78 -3.53
C ARG A 252 14.95 -18.24 -3.91
N VAL A 253 13.88 -18.97 -4.22
CA VAL A 253 13.87 -20.38 -4.61
C VAL A 253 13.52 -20.51 -6.08
#